data_AF-A0A4Y1VCU9-F1
#
_entry.id   AF-A0A4Y1VCU9-F1
#
_cell.length_a   1.000
_cell.length_b   1.000
_cell.length_c   1.000
_cell.angle_alpha   90.00
_cell.angle_beta   90.00
_cell.angle_gamma   90.00
#
_symmetry.space_group_name_H-M   'P 1'
#
loop_
_entity.id
_entity.type
_entity.pdbx_description
1 polymer ?
#
loop_
_entity_poly.entity_id
_entity_poly.type
_entity_poly.pdbx_seq_one_letter_code
_entity_poly.pdbx_strand_id
1 'polypeptide(L)'
;MNTSFWESNLFQTLVLIVTIGATIGIALWQFYAHKRKELRNAVSILLLQINDIEKNIEYILSEGLINGCIQEVPIHYSTIIFEENQWNKYAHSVVGHISQEAFEKIDTFFKVAQRIREQQIYIKQKIQLSTENKAYYYYSAVYNQIVITGQPLQNIQSIVDRFNESIVPSYIQKELALGLEKTLKQYHKLSDGIAYTELVKLKQ
;
A
#
# COMPACT_ATOMS: atom_id res chain seq x y z
N MET A 1 -19.17 -69.82 -28.28
CA MET A 1 -19.03 -68.35 -28.38
C MET A 1 -18.65 -67.85 -27.00
N ASN A 2 -17.35 -67.62 -26.76
CA ASN A 2 -16.91 -67.02 -25.51
C ASN A 2 -17.22 -65.53 -25.62
N THR A 3 -18.32 -65.07 -25.02
CA THR A 3 -18.48 -63.65 -24.74
C THR A 3 -17.33 -63.27 -23.83
N SER A 4 -16.38 -62.49 -24.37
CA SER A 4 -15.17 -62.16 -23.61
C SER A 4 -15.60 -61.36 -22.38
N PHE A 5 -14.98 -61.62 -21.22
CA PHE A 5 -15.29 -60.93 -19.96
C PHE A 5 -15.30 -59.39 -20.14
N TRP A 6 -14.45 -58.89 -21.05
CA TRP A 6 -14.30 -57.49 -21.44
C TRP A 6 -15.50 -56.90 -22.19
N GLU A 7 -16.35 -57.73 -22.80
CA GLU A 7 -17.58 -57.30 -23.49
C GLU A 7 -18.83 -57.41 -22.59
N SER A 8 -18.66 -57.84 -21.34
CA SER A 8 -19.79 -58.00 -20.42
C SER A 8 -20.32 -56.66 -19.93
N ASN A 9 -21.65 -56.57 -19.76
CA ASN A 9 -22.33 -55.41 -19.18
C ASN A 9 -21.82 -55.09 -17.75
N LEU A 10 -21.40 -56.12 -17.01
CA LEU A 10 -20.78 -55.97 -15.69
C LEU A 10 -19.42 -55.25 -15.79
N PHE A 11 -18.56 -55.65 -16.72
CA PHE A 11 -17.28 -54.98 -16.94
C PHE A 11 -17.47 -53.53 -17.37
N GLN A 12 -18.40 -53.25 -18.31
CA GLN A 12 -18.72 -51.88 -18.73
C GLN A 12 -19.25 -51.02 -17.58
N THR A 13 -20.11 -51.58 -16.71
CA THR A 13 -20.62 -50.87 -15.51
C THR A 13 -19.50 -50.58 -14.52
N LEU A 14 -18.58 -51.52 -14.28
CA LEU A 14 -17.42 -51.30 -13.40
C LEU A 14 -16.49 -50.22 -13.94
N VAL A 15 -16.20 -50.25 -15.25
CA VAL A 15 -15.40 -49.20 -15.92
C VAL A 15 -16.07 -47.84 -15.78
N LEU A 16 -17.39 -47.76 -15.93
CA LEU A 16 -18.16 -46.51 -15.77
C LEU A 16 -18.11 -45.99 -14.33
N ILE A 17 -18.27 -46.84 -13.32
CA ILE A 17 -18.14 -46.48 -11.89
C ILE A 17 -16.73 -45.95 -11.59
N VAL A 18 -15.69 -46.64 -12.07
CA VAL A 18 -14.30 -46.21 -11.89
C VAL A 18 -14.04 -44.87 -12.59
N THR A 19 -14.58 -44.67 -13.79
CA THR A 19 -14.42 -43.43 -14.55
C THR A 19 -15.11 -42.25 -13.86
N ILE A 20 -16.34 -42.44 -13.37
CA ILE A 20 -17.07 -41.42 -12.61
C ILE A 20 -16.35 -41.12 -11.30
N GLY A 21 -15.94 -42.15 -10.56
CA GLY A 21 -15.18 -42.00 -9.31
C GLY A 21 -13.86 -41.25 -9.51
N ALA A 22 -13.11 -41.59 -10.56
CA ALA A 22 -11.87 -40.89 -10.93
C ALA A 22 -12.14 -39.43 -11.32
N THR A 23 -13.19 -39.15 -12.10
CA THR A 23 -13.55 -37.78 -12.50
C THR A 23 -13.92 -36.92 -11.30
N ILE A 24 -14.75 -37.44 -10.38
CA ILE A 24 -15.11 -36.74 -9.13
C ILE A 24 -13.86 -36.53 -8.25
N GLY A 25 -13.01 -37.55 -8.12
CA GLY A 25 -11.77 -37.45 -7.35
C GLY A 25 -10.83 -36.37 -7.89
N ILE A 26 -10.64 -36.32 -9.21
CA ILE A 26 -9.83 -35.30 -9.88
C ILE A 26 -10.46 -33.91 -9.67
N ALA A 27 -11.78 -33.77 -9.83
CA ALA A 27 -12.47 -32.49 -9.64
C ALA A 27 -12.34 -31.96 -8.21
N LEU A 28 -12.52 -32.81 -7.19
CA LEU A 28 -12.33 -32.44 -5.79
C LEU A 28 -10.88 -32.04 -5.49
N TRP A 29 -9.92 -32.80 -6.02
CA TRP A 29 -8.50 -32.48 -5.87
C TRP A 29 -8.15 -31.15 -6.53
N GLN A 30 -8.63 -30.91 -7.76
CA GLN A 30 -8.44 -29.64 -8.46
C GLN A 30 -9.06 -28.47 -7.70
N PHE A 31 -10.27 -28.63 -7.17
CA PHE A 31 -10.92 -27.61 -6.36
C PHE A 31 -10.11 -27.26 -5.11
N TYR A 32 -9.65 -28.28 -4.37
CA TYR A 32 -8.82 -28.08 -3.19
C TYR A 32 -7.46 -27.44 -3.53
N ALA A 33 -6.80 -27.90 -4.60
CA ALA A 33 -5.55 -27.34 -5.09
C ALA A 33 -5.71 -25.87 -5.52
N HIS A 34 -6.82 -25.55 -6.18
CA HIS A 34 -7.15 -24.18 -6.59
C HIS A 34 -7.32 -23.27 -5.38
N LYS A 35 -8.11 -23.68 -4.38
CA LYS A 35 -8.30 -22.91 -3.12
C LYS A 35 -7.00 -22.66 -2.38
N ARG A 36 -6.14 -23.68 -2.28
CA ARG A 36 -4.82 -23.53 -1.66
C ARG A 36 -3.92 -22.57 -2.45
N LYS A 37 -3.97 -22.59 -3.79
CA LYS A 37 -3.24 -21.65 -4.64
C LYS A 37 -3.74 -20.22 -4.47
N GLU A 38 -5.06 -20.00 -4.43
CA GLU A 38 -5.65 -18.68 -4.17
C GLU A 38 -5.19 -18.10 -2.82
N LEU A 39 -5.25 -18.90 -1.75
CA LEU A 39 -4.79 -18.51 -0.42
C LEU A 39 -3.30 -18.12 -0.44
N ARG A 40 -2.44 -18.96 -1.03
CA ARG A 40 -1.00 -18.69 -1.11
C ARG A 40 -0.67 -17.42 -1.88
N ASN A 41 -1.40 -17.15 -2.95
CA ASN A 41 -1.26 -15.91 -3.73
C ASN A 41 -1.68 -14.69 -2.92
N ALA A 42 -2.85 -14.75 -2.28
CA ALA A 42 -3.35 -13.68 -1.39
C ALA A 42 -2.36 -13.36 -0.27
N VAL A 43 -1.89 -14.40 0.43
CA VAL A 43 -0.88 -14.29 1.50
C VAL A 43 0.43 -13.69 0.97
N SER A 44 0.88 -14.10 -0.22
CA SER A 44 2.12 -13.55 -0.80
C SER A 44 1.99 -12.05 -1.09
N ILE A 45 0.84 -11.60 -1.58
CA ILE A 45 0.55 -10.18 -1.82
C ILE A 45 0.53 -9.41 -0.49
N LEU A 46 -0.15 -9.97 0.53
CA LEU A 46 -0.21 -9.35 1.86
C LEU A 46 1.18 -9.21 2.49
N LEU A 47 2.02 -10.24 2.41
CA LEU A 47 3.38 -10.21 2.96
C LEU A 47 4.25 -9.16 2.27
N LEU A 48 4.17 -9.06 0.94
CA LEU A 48 4.88 -8.02 0.18
C LEU A 48 4.42 -6.63 0.62
N GLN A 49 3.10 -6.42 0.70
CA GLN A 49 2.57 -5.14 1.12
C GLN A 49 2.95 -4.78 2.57
N ILE A 50 2.93 -5.74 3.50
CA ILE A 50 3.37 -5.52 4.88
C ILE A 50 4.82 -5.02 4.87
N ASN A 51 5.71 -5.71 4.16
CA ASN A 51 7.13 -5.32 4.09
C ASN A 51 7.31 -3.92 3.50
N ASP A 52 6.59 -3.58 2.42
CA ASP A 52 6.63 -2.26 1.81
C ASP A 52 6.10 -1.17 2.77
N ILE A 53 5.01 -1.45 3.48
CA ILE A 53 4.45 -0.54 4.49
C ILE A 53 5.47 -0.26 5.58
N GLU A 54 6.09 -1.30 6.13
CA GLU A 54 7.07 -1.15 7.21
C GLU A 54 8.25 -0.29 6.75
N LYS A 55 8.81 -0.58 5.57
CA LYS A 55 9.90 0.21 4.98
C LYS A 55 9.50 1.67 4.76
N ASN A 56 8.31 1.92 4.22
CA ASN A 56 7.84 3.27 3.94
C ASN A 56 7.57 4.07 5.23
N ILE A 57 7.02 3.43 6.27
CA ILE A 57 6.80 4.07 7.57
C ILE A 57 8.14 4.34 8.28
N GLU A 58 9.10 3.40 8.24
CA GLU A 58 10.45 3.58 8.79
C GLU A 58 11.14 4.79 8.13
N TYR A 59 11.01 4.97 6.81
CA TYR A 59 11.53 6.15 6.12
C TYR A 59 10.88 7.46 6.61
N ILE A 60 9.56 7.48 6.82
CA ILE A 60 8.87 8.66 7.38
C ILE A 60 9.34 8.96 8.81
N LEU A 61 9.58 7.92 9.62
CA LEU A 61 10.10 8.06 10.99
C LEU A 61 11.52 8.63 11.01
N SER A 62 12.40 8.21 10.10
CA SER A 62 13.80 8.66 10.10
C SER A 62 14.00 10.00 9.41
N GLU A 63 13.34 10.23 8.27
CA GLU A 63 13.59 11.39 7.40
C GLU A 63 12.41 12.35 7.32
N GLY A 64 11.18 11.86 7.50
CA GLY A 64 9.96 12.63 7.28
C GLY A 64 9.55 13.54 8.46
N LEU A 65 9.85 13.12 9.69
CA LEU A 65 9.49 13.83 10.91
C LEU A 65 10.69 13.88 11.87
N ILE A 66 11.38 15.02 11.93
CA ILE A 66 12.56 15.21 12.77
C ILE A 66 12.22 16.21 13.87
N ASN A 67 12.43 15.83 15.14
CA ASN A 67 12.17 16.67 16.32
C ASN A 67 10.75 17.29 16.35
N GLY A 68 9.74 16.55 15.87
CA GLY A 68 8.35 17.01 15.80
C GLY A 68 8.07 18.01 14.66
N CYS A 69 9.01 18.18 13.73
CA CYS A 69 8.86 19.02 12.55
C CYS A 69 8.82 18.18 11.28
N ILE A 70 7.80 18.41 10.45
CA ILE A 70 7.67 17.79 9.14
C ILE A 70 8.81 18.29 8.23
N GLN A 71 9.54 17.36 7.64
CA GLN A 71 10.54 17.67 6.63
C GLN A 71 9.89 17.67 5.25
N GLU A 72 9.79 18.85 4.64
CA GLU A 72 9.06 19.07 3.38
C GLU A 72 9.56 18.18 2.24
N VAL A 73 10.86 18.21 1.96
CA VAL A 73 11.46 17.49 0.83
C VAL A 73 11.33 15.97 1.04
N PRO A 74 11.75 15.39 2.18
CA PRO A 74 11.55 13.96 2.44
C PRO A 74 10.09 13.51 2.35
N ILE A 75 9.14 14.26 2.94
CA ILE A 75 7.72 13.88 2.87
C ILE A 75 7.17 14.04 1.45
N HIS A 76 7.47 15.13 0.75
CA HIS A 76 6.93 15.38 -0.59
C HIS A 76 7.33 14.28 -1.56
N TYR A 77 8.60 13.84 -1.53
CA TYR A 77 9.13 12.82 -2.43
C TYR A 77 9.07 11.39 -1.86
N SER A 78 8.64 11.19 -0.62
CA SER A 78 8.45 9.85 -0.05
C SER A 78 7.49 8.99 -0.87
N THR A 79 7.71 7.68 -0.92
CA THR A 79 6.73 6.75 -1.46
C THR A 79 5.47 6.76 -0.59
N ILE A 80 4.28 6.77 -1.20
CA ILE A 80 3.02 6.66 -0.45
C ILE A 80 3.00 5.30 0.25
N ILE A 81 2.57 5.25 1.52
CA ILE A 81 2.60 4.03 2.34
C ILE A 81 2.07 2.79 1.58
N PHE A 82 0.94 2.94 0.89
CA PHE A 82 0.45 2.04 -0.17
C PHE A 82 -0.62 2.77 -0.99
N GLU A 83 -0.91 2.32 -2.21
CA GLU A 83 -2.01 2.88 -3.01
C GLU A 83 -3.36 2.29 -2.61
N GLU A 84 -3.45 0.96 -2.66
CA GLU A 84 -4.63 0.20 -2.31
C GLU A 84 -4.37 -0.69 -1.10
N ASN A 85 -5.33 -0.73 -0.17
CA ASN A 85 -5.24 -1.62 0.97
C ASN A 85 -5.59 -3.06 0.56
N GLN A 86 -4.59 -3.93 0.39
CA GLN A 86 -4.80 -5.34 0.00
C GLN A 86 -5.43 -6.15 1.12
N TRP A 87 -5.30 -5.72 2.39
CA TRP A 87 -6.00 -6.36 3.50
C TRP A 87 -7.51 -6.33 3.33
N ASN A 88 -8.08 -5.20 2.88
CA ASN A 88 -9.51 -5.11 2.60
C ASN A 88 -9.96 -6.10 1.51
N LYS A 89 -9.06 -6.43 0.57
CA LYS A 89 -9.34 -7.40 -0.50
C LYS A 89 -9.19 -8.84 -0.03
N TYR A 90 -8.19 -9.15 0.79
CA TYR A 90 -7.79 -10.54 1.09
C TYR A 90 -8.06 -11.01 2.53
N ALA A 91 -8.51 -10.15 3.45
CA ALA A 91 -8.76 -10.52 4.85
C ALA A 91 -9.71 -11.73 4.97
N HIS A 92 -10.77 -11.76 4.16
CA HIS A 92 -11.72 -12.86 4.11
C HIS A 92 -11.12 -14.19 3.64
N SER A 93 -10.00 -14.16 2.91
CA SER A 93 -9.30 -15.36 2.46
C SER A 93 -8.44 -15.97 3.55
N VAL A 94 -7.96 -15.17 4.51
CA VAL A 94 -7.11 -15.62 5.64
C VAL A 94 -7.87 -15.85 6.93
N VAL A 95 -9.09 -15.32 7.06
CA VAL A 95 -9.95 -15.56 8.23
C VAL A 95 -10.17 -17.06 8.43
N GLY A 96 -9.99 -17.55 9.66
CA GLY A 96 -10.10 -18.98 10.00
C GLY A 96 -8.87 -19.83 9.67
N HIS A 97 -7.88 -19.31 8.93
CA HIS A 97 -6.59 -19.97 8.71
C HIS A 97 -5.49 -19.53 9.68
N ILE A 98 -5.70 -18.41 10.38
CA ILE A 98 -4.84 -17.89 11.46
C ILE A 98 -5.67 -17.75 12.74
N SER A 99 -4.98 -17.62 13.88
CA SER A 99 -5.61 -17.32 15.16
C SER A 99 -6.36 -15.98 15.11
N GLN A 100 -7.42 -15.87 15.92
CA GLN A 100 -8.18 -14.61 16.02
C GLN A 100 -7.27 -13.45 16.47
N GLU A 101 -6.38 -13.70 17.42
CA GLU A 101 -5.41 -12.71 17.89
C GLU A 101 -4.47 -12.24 16.77
N ALA A 102 -3.95 -13.16 15.94
CA ALA A 102 -3.13 -12.81 14.80
C ALA A 102 -3.91 -11.98 13.77
N PHE A 103 -5.16 -12.36 13.49
CA PHE A 103 -6.04 -11.63 12.58
C PHE A 103 -6.27 -10.19 13.06
N GLU A 104 -6.62 -10.01 14.34
CA GLU A 104 -6.85 -8.69 14.94
C GLU A 104 -5.59 -7.81 14.93
N LYS A 105 -4.41 -8.40 15.15
CA LYS A 105 -3.12 -7.70 15.06
C LYS A 105 -2.82 -7.23 13.64
N ILE A 106 -3.02 -8.09 12.64
CA ILE A 106 -2.84 -7.72 11.22
C ILE A 106 -3.84 -6.62 10.83
N ASP A 107 -5.10 -6.78 11.21
CA ASP A 107 -6.14 -5.79 10.93
C ASP A 107 -5.81 -4.42 11.56
N THR A 108 -5.35 -4.43 12.81
CA THR A 108 -4.90 -3.21 13.50
C THR A 108 -3.71 -2.57 12.79
N PHE A 109 -2.72 -3.36 12.36
CA PHE A 109 -1.58 -2.88 11.58
C PHE A 109 -2.05 -2.14 10.32
N PHE A 110 -2.93 -2.73 9.52
CA PHE A 110 -3.44 -2.08 8.30
C PHE A 110 -4.29 -0.85 8.58
N LYS A 111 -5.08 -0.84 9.66
CA LYS A 111 -5.83 0.34 10.10
C LYS A 111 -4.91 1.49 10.50
N VAL A 112 -3.83 1.21 11.23
CA VAL A 112 -2.83 2.23 11.61
C VAL A 112 -2.09 2.73 10.38
N ALA A 113 -1.64 1.83 9.50
CA ALA A 113 -0.95 2.18 8.25
C ALA A 113 -1.85 3.05 7.34
N GLN A 114 -3.14 2.75 7.25
CA GLN A 114 -4.12 3.57 6.53
C GLN A 114 -4.22 5.00 7.09
N ARG A 115 -4.28 5.16 8.42
CA ARG A 115 -4.31 6.50 9.04
C ARG A 115 -3.02 7.28 8.76
N ILE A 116 -1.86 6.61 8.82
CA ILE A 116 -0.56 7.23 8.49
C ILE A 116 -0.56 7.67 7.03
N ARG A 117 -1.02 6.80 6.12
CA ARG A 117 -1.17 7.11 4.68
C ARG A 117 -2.03 8.35 4.47
N GLU A 118 -3.18 8.44 5.13
CA GLU A 118 -4.09 9.59 5.00
C GLU A 118 -3.42 10.89 5.46
N GLN A 119 -2.70 10.86 6.59
CA GLN A 119 -1.93 12.01 7.05
C GLN A 119 -0.81 12.39 6.07
N GLN A 120 -0.06 11.40 5.57
CA GLN A 120 1.02 11.61 4.59
C GLN A 120 0.49 12.28 3.32
N ILE A 121 -0.61 11.78 2.75
CA ILE A 121 -1.23 12.34 1.55
C ILE A 121 -1.70 13.78 1.80
N TYR A 122 -2.35 14.03 2.94
CA TYR A 122 -2.81 15.36 3.27
C TYR A 122 -1.64 16.37 3.40
N ILE A 123 -0.55 15.96 4.06
CA ILE A 123 0.66 16.79 4.18
C ILE A 123 1.29 17.04 2.81
N LYS A 124 1.42 16.00 1.97
CA LYS A 124 1.91 16.13 0.58
C LYS A 124 1.09 17.14 -0.22
N GLN A 125 -0.25 17.09 -0.11
CA GLN A 125 -1.15 18.03 -0.77
C GLN A 125 -0.93 19.47 -0.29
N LYS A 126 -0.69 19.68 1.01
CA LYS A 126 -0.38 21.02 1.55
C LYS A 126 0.96 21.56 1.05
N ILE A 127 1.98 20.70 0.96
CA ILE A 127 3.28 21.07 0.40
C ILE A 127 3.11 21.43 -1.09
N GLN A 128 2.42 20.60 -1.86
CA GLN A 128 2.16 20.86 -3.28
C GLN A 128 1.40 22.17 -3.49
N LEU A 129 0.31 22.39 -2.76
CA LEU A 129 -0.46 23.64 -2.81
C LEU A 129 0.41 24.86 -2.47
N SER A 130 1.30 24.73 -1.50
CA SER A 130 2.23 25.80 -1.15
C SER A 130 3.22 26.07 -2.29
N THR A 131 3.74 25.04 -2.96
CA THR A 131 4.60 25.18 -4.14
C THR A 131 3.86 25.86 -5.29
N GLU A 132 2.62 25.45 -5.56
CA GLU A 132 1.75 26.06 -6.59
C GLU A 132 1.48 27.53 -6.29
N ASN A 133 1.19 27.88 -5.02
CA ASN A 133 1.01 29.26 -4.61
C ASN A 133 2.28 30.10 -4.78
N LYS A 134 3.46 29.56 -4.44
CA LYS A 134 4.75 30.25 -4.67
C LYS A 134 4.95 30.54 -6.15
N ALA A 135 4.69 29.56 -7.02
CA ALA A 135 4.76 29.73 -8.46
C ALA A 135 3.75 30.78 -8.97
N TYR A 136 2.52 30.76 -8.46
CA TYR A 136 1.49 31.74 -8.80
C TYR A 136 1.93 33.18 -8.45
N TYR A 137 2.47 33.40 -7.25
CA TYR A 137 2.96 34.72 -6.85
C TYR A 137 4.16 35.16 -7.68
N TYR A 138 5.07 34.24 -8.02
CA TYR A 138 6.16 34.51 -8.95
C TYR A 138 5.64 34.99 -10.30
N TYR A 139 4.72 34.24 -10.93
CA TYR A 139 4.15 34.63 -12.22
C TYR A 139 3.38 35.95 -12.14
N SER A 140 2.64 36.20 -11.06
CA SER A 140 1.93 37.46 -10.85
C SER A 140 2.90 38.65 -10.74
N ALA A 141 4.02 38.50 -10.03
CA ALA A 141 5.04 39.53 -9.91
C ALA A 141 5.68 39.86 -11.27
N VAL A 142 6.05 38.84 -12.05
CA VAL A 142 6.61 39.01 -13.40
C VAL A 142 5.58 39.64 -14.35
N TYR A 143 4.33 39.17 -14.33
CA TYR A 143 3.26 39.71 -15.16
C TYR A 143 3.02 41.21 -14.88
N ASN A 144 2.91 41.59 -13.61
CA ASN A 144 2.71 42.98 -13.21
C ASN A 144 3.89 43.86 -13.68
N GLN A 145 5.12 43.35 -13.64
CA GLN A 145 6.29 44.09 -14.10
C GLN A 145 6.25 44.33 -15.62
N ILE A 146 5.92 43.31 -16.41
CA ILE A 146 5.88 43.41 -17.88
C ILE A 146 4.69 44.26 -18.33
N VAL A 147 3.48 43.92 -17.88
CA VAL A 147 2.23 44.42 -18.45
C VAL A 147 1.81 45.76 -17.85
N ILE A 148 1.97 45.94 -16.53
CA ILE A 148 1.51 47.16 -15.86
C ILE A 148 2.58 48.24 -15.89
N THR A 149 3.84 47.87 -15.61
CA THR A 149 4.93 48.86 -15.47
C THR A 149 5.77 49.08 -16.73
N GLY A 150 5.67 48.20 -17.74
CA GLY A 150 6.42 48.31 -19.01
C GLY A 150 7.94 48.21 -18.85
N GLN A 151 8.43 47.64 -17.76
CA GLN A 151 9.85 47.65 -17.38
C GLN A 151 10.67 46.58 -18.14
N PRO A 152 11.99 46.80 -18.35
CA PRO A 152 12.84 45.94 -19.19
C PRO A 152 13.10 44.56 -18.57
N LEU A 153 13.49 43.59 -19.42
CA LEU A 153 13.77 42.19 -19.04
C LEU A 153 14.83 42.04 -17.93
N GLN A 154 15.76 42.98 -17.77
CA GLN A 154 16.74 42.98 -16.66
C GLN A 154 16.07 43.01 -15.28
N ASN A 155 14.89 43.64 -15.16
CA ASN A 155 14.13 43.62 -13.91
C ASN A 155 13.51 42.25 -13.64
N ILE A 156 13.18 41.47 -14.67
CA ILE A 156 12.69 40.08 -14.52
C ILE A 156 13.79 39.20 -13.95
N GLN A 157 15.04 39.33 -14.44
CA GLN A 157 16.16 38.56 -13.91
C GLN A 157 16.33 38.80 -12.40
N SER A 158 16.26 40.06 -11.96
CA SER A 158 16.32 40.38 -10.52
C SER A 158 15.17 39.78 -9.69
N ILE A 159 14.00 39.52 -10.30
CA ILE A 159 12.87 38.86 -9.63
C ILE A 159 13.15 37.36 -9.56
N VAL A 160 13.60 36.75 -10.66
CA VAL A 160 14.01 35.34 -10.73
C VAL A 160 15.06 35.04 -9.67
N ASP A 161 16.13 35.84 -9.61
CA ASP A 161 17.22 35.66 -8.66
C ASP A 161 16.70 35.74 -7.22
N ARG A 162 15.90 36.76 -6.90
CA ARG A 162 15.27 36.90 -5.57
C ARG A 162 14.40 35.71 -5.19
N PHE A 163 13.60 35.18 -6.13
CA PHE A 163 12.75 34.01 -5.86
C PHE A 163 13.58 32.73 -5.69
N ASN A 164 14.64 32.55 -6.48
CA ASN A 164 15.53 31.38 -6.37
C ASN A 164 16.38 31.41 -5.10
N GLU A 165 16.82 32.59 -4.65
CA GLU A 165 17.57 32.77 -3.40
C GLU A 165 16.68 32.69 -2.16
N SER A 166 15.38 32.98 -2.30
CA SER A 166 14.43 32.95 -1.18
C SER A 166 14.01 31.52 -0.84
N ILE A 167 14.66 30.93 0.15
CA ILE A 167 14.19 29.69 0.79
C ILE A 167 13.01 30.03 1.70
N VAL A 168 11.82 30.18 1.11
CA VAL A 168 10.58 30.31 1.88
C VAL A 168 10.03 28.91 2.13
N PRO A 169 10.08 28.37 3.36
CA PRO A 169 9.48 27.07 3.66
C PRO A 169 7.97 27.13 3.44
N SER A 170 7.38 26.01 3.10
CA SER A 170 5.93 25.88 3.08
C SER A 170 5.37 26.02 4.50
N TYR A 171 4.31 26.81 4.64
CA TYR A 171 3.61 26.90 5.92
C TYR A 171 2.86 25.60 6.18
N ILE A 172 3.38 24.79 7.10
CA ILE A 172 2.76 23.56 7.57
C ILE A 172 2.24 23.81 8.99
N GLN A 173 0.93 23.64 9.18
CA GLN A 173 0.28 23.75 10.49
C GLN A 173 0.88 22.72 11.45
N LYS A 174 1.21 23.16 12.67
CA LYS A 174 1.82 22.31 13.70
C LYS A 174 0.96 21.09 14.03
N GLU A 175 -0.36 21.24 13.95
CA GLU A 175 -1.35 20.19 14.16
C GLU A 175 -1.14 19.00 13.21
N LEU A 176 -0.61 19.23 12.00
CA LEU A 176 -0.31 18.16 11.05
C LEU A 176 0.90 17.35 11.50
N ALA A 177 1.93 18.02 12.01
CA ALA A 177 3.09 17.33 12.56
C ALA A 177 2.71 16.52 13.81
N LEU A 178 1.88 17.09 14.70
CA LEU A 178 1.36 16.40 15.88
C LEU A 178 0.45 15.21 15.51
N GLY A 179 -0.40 15.38 14.49
CA GLY A 179 -1.27 14.34 13.97
C GLY A 179 -0.48 13.16 13.42
N LEU A 180 0.53 13.44 12.59
CA LEU A 180 1.44 12.44 12.04
C LEU A 180 2.26 11.77 13.15
N GLU A 181 2.84 12.53 14.08
CA GLU A 181 3.59 11.98 15.20
C GLU A 181 2.74 11.02 16.04
N LYS A 182 1.49 11.41 16.34
CA LYS A 182 0.56 10.60 17.12
C LYS A 182 0.22 9.28 16.42
N THR A 183 0.00 9.28 15.11
CA THR A 183 -0.30 8.06 14.35
C THR A 183 0.93 7.18 14.18
N LEU A 184 2.11 7.77 13.96
CA LEU A 184 3.38 7.05 13.90
C LEU A 184 3.71 6.36 15.24
N LYS A 185 3.40 6.97 16.39
CA LYS A 185 3.57 6.32 17.71
C LYS A 185 2.67 5.11 17.93
N GLN A 186 1.57 4.98 17.19
CA GLN A 186 0.68 3.82 17.25
C GLN A 186 1.17 2.68 16.37
N TYR A 187 2.09 2.96 15.44
CA TYR A 187 2.65 1.96 14.54
C TYR A 187 3.60 1.03 15.30
N HIS A 188 3.42 -0.26 15.04
CA HIS A 188 4.27 -1.32 15.54
C HIS A 188 4.57 -2.25 14.36
N LYS A 189 5.84 -2.65 14.24
CA LYS A 189 6.27 -3.59 13.23
C LYS A 189 5.54 -4.93 13.41
N LEU A 190 5.03 -5.48 12.33
CA LEU A 190 4.30 -6.73 12.33
C LEU A 190 5.24 -7.91 12.08
N SER A 191 6.29 -7.71 11.27
CA SER A 191 7.23 -8.76 10.85
C SER A 191 7.99 -9.45 11.98
N ASP A 192 8.16 -8.79 13.13
CA ASP A 192 8.78 -9.38 14.33
C ASP A 192 7.80 -10.19 15.20
N GLY A 193 6.51 -10.22 14.83
CA GLY A 193 5.43 -10.77 15.64
C GLY A 193 4.98 -12.19 15.27
N ILE A 194 4.28 -12.82 16.22
CA ILE A 194 3.61 -14.11 16.04
C ILE A 194 2.58 -14.04 14.89
N ALA A 195 1.89 -12.91 14.76
CA ALA A 195 0.88 -12.72 13.72
C ALA A 195 1.45 -12.81 12.29
N TYR A 196 2.63 -12.22 12.05
CA TYR A 196 3.32 -12.35 10.76
C TYR A 196 3.80 -13.78 10.52
N THR A 197 4.32 -14.43 11.56
CA THR A 197 4.77 -15.83 11.47
C THR A 197 3.62 -16.77 11.09
N GLU A 198 2.43 -16.58 11.66
CA GLU A 198 1.23 -17.33 11.26
C GLU A 198 0.86 -17.08 9.80
N LEU A 199 0.89 -15.82 9.35
CA LEU A 199 0.63 -15.48 7.95
C LEU A 199 1.64 -16.12 7.00
N VAL A 200 2.93 -16.14 7.36
CA VAL A 200 3.99 -16.79 6.57
C VAL A 200 3.78 -18.30 6.44
N LYS A 201 3.27 -18.98 7.48
CA LYS A 201 2.99 -20.43 7.42
C LYS A 201 1.95 -20.77 6.36
N LEU A 202 0.99 -19.88 6.08
CA LEU A 202 -0.04 -20.08 5.06
C LEU A 202 0.48 -20.01 3.62
N LYS A 203 1.71 -19.51 3.43
CA LYS A 203 2.38 -19.51 2.13
C LYS A 203 2.86 -20.91 1.70
N GLN A 204 3.04 -21.83 2.66
CA GLN A 204 3.60 -23.17 2.46
C GLN A 204 2.56 -24.15 1.89
#